data_AF-A0A430WME6-F1
#
_entry.id   AF-A0A430WME6-F1
#
_cell.length_a   1.000
_cell.length_b   1.000
_cell.length_c   1.000
_cell.angle_alpha   90.00
_cell.angle_beta   90.00
_cell.angle_gamma   90.00
#
_symmetry.space_group_name_H-M   'P 1'
#
loop_
_entity.id
_entity.type
_entity.pdbx_description
1 polymer ?
#
loop_
_entity_poly.entity_id
_entity_poly.type
_entity_poly.pdbx_seq_one_letter_code
_entity_poly.pdbx_strand_id
1 'polypeptide(L)'
;MQKFLIVLGLCLMLSISANAQSPKEAKPSFDCAKAKSKVEKMICNDESGELQKLDRLYSKLYFSILKSIPKNTKEGQNAREKLKYFNIAVMKNRDTFQCYFAVEEQEDFQLHSNDCIKQIYLEAIATLAFRMIDSEANRKKWNFNQKMEDFINIPIINKNGTYDGINMNFLSNYNLFSKFFENTTQSVVVDFMAYNIAQWNYFITYSLRNEIGIYHFDMIVDEYKEYYNDLYQAFTEDKKLNKLLGN
;
A
#
# COMPACT_ATOMS: atom_id res chain seq x y z
N MET A 1 -44.18 -35.10 -43.04
CA MET A 1 -44.63 -34.34 -41.85
C MET A 1 -44.03 -35.05 -40.63
N GLN A 2 -42.75 -34.96 -40.25
CA GLN A 2 -41.87 -33.82 -39.98
C GLN A 2 -42.55 -32.68 -39.22
N LYS A 3 -42.03 -32.42 -38.00
CA LYS A 3 -42.30 -31.27 -37.11
C LYS A 3 -43.67 -31.45 -36.44
N PHE A 4 -43.79 -31.72 -35.14
CA PHE A 4 -43.40 -30.95 -33.97
C PHE A 4 -43.28 -31.91 -32.78
N LEU A 5 -42.44 -31.57 -31.77
CA LEU A 5 -42.34 -32.16 -30.40
C LEU A 5 -40.90 -32.51 -29.96
N ILE A 6 -39.90 -31.73 -30.40
CA ILE A 6 -38.60 -31.68 -29.70
C ILE A 6 -38.15 -30.21 -29.65
N VAL A 7 -38.95 -29.33 -29.04
CA VAL A 7 -38.58 -27.90 -28.83
C VAL A 7 -39.01 -27.40 -27.44
N LEU A 8 -39.01 -28.26 -26.41
CA LEU A 8 -39.31 -27.81 -25.04
C LEU A 8 -38.44 -28.45 -23.94
N GLY A 9 -37.31 -29.07 -24.31
CA GLY A 9 -36.37 -29.68 -23.37
C GLY A 9 -34.97 -29.07 -23.36
N LEU A 10 -34.68 -28.09 -24.23
CA LEU A 10 -33.31 -27.66 -24.53
C LEU A 10 -33.00 -26.19 -24.17
N CYS A 11 -33.91 -25.47 -23.50
CA CYS A 11 -33.71 -24.05 -23.17
C CYS A 11 -33.65 -23.72 -21.66
N LEU A 12 -33.54 -24.71 -20.75
CA LEU A 12 -33.59 -24.45 -19.30
C LEU A 12 -32.29 -24.73 -18.53
N MET A 13 -31.16 -24.96 -19.20
CA MET A 13 -29.88 -25.26 -18.52
C MET A 13 -28.73 -24.27 -18.83
N LEU A 14 -29.02 -23.10 -19.39
CA LEU A 14 -27.99 -22.09 -19.72
C LEU A 14 -27.92 -20.88 -18.77
N SER A 15 -28.41 -20.99 -17.54
CA SER A 15 -28.34 -19.90 -16.55
C SER A 15 -27.61 -20.29 -15.27
N ILE A 16 -26.54 -21.09 -15.39
CA ILE A 16 -25.48 -21.10 -14.38
C ILE A 16 -24.24 -20.52 -15.04
N SER A 17 -24.20 -19.20 -15.18
CA SER A 17 -22.96 -18.45 -15.18
C SER A 17 -22.35 -18.61 -13.78
N ALA A 18 -21.87 -19.82 -13.48
CA ALA A 18 -20.81 -19.97 -12.53
C ALA A 18 -19.65 -19.21 -13.16
N ASN A 19 -19.36 -18.02 -12.64
CA ASN A 19 -18.01 -17.50 -12.68
C ASN A 19 -17.15 -18.57 -12.02
N ALA A 20 -16.70 -19.54 -12.81
CA ALA A 20 -15.60 -20.42 -12.49
C ALA A 20 -14.36 -19.53 -12.51
N GLN A 21 -14.29 -18.68 -11.49
CA GLN A 21 -13.23 -17.72 -11.27
C GLN A 21 -11.95 -18.54 -11.19
N SER A 22 -11.02 -18.26 -12.10
CA SER A 22 -9.80 -19.03 -12.25
C SER A 22 -9.11 -19.15 -10.88
N PRO A 23 -8.60 -20.33 -10.47
CA PRO A 23 -7.86 -20.49 -9.21
C PRO A 23 -6.62 -19.58 -9.11
N LYS A 24 -6.24 -18.90 -10.20
CA LYS A 24 -5.14 -17.94 -10.28
C LYS A 24 -5.55 -16.47 -10.12
N GLU A 25 -6.84 -16.14 -10.04
CA GLU A 25 -7.23 -14.74 -9.82
C GLU A 25 -6.83 -14.30 -8.42
N ALA A 26 -6.09 -13.18 -8.35
CA ALA A 26 -5.76 -12.54 -7.09
C ALA A 26 -7.07 -12.16 -6.39
N LYS A 27 -7.33 -12.76 -5.23
CA LYS A 27 -8.47 -12.39 -4.38
C LYS A 27 -7.99 -11.44 -3.29
N PRO A 28 -8.78 -10.40 -2.94
CA PRO A 28 -8.43 -9.53 -1.81
C PRO A 28 -8.55 -10.30 -0.49
N SER A 29 -8.18 -9.66 0.61
CA SER A 29 -8.22 -10.22 1.96
C SER A 29 -9.64 -10.34 2.55
N PHE A 30 -10.65 -9.84 1.86
CA PHE A 30 -12.05 -9.88 2.24
C PHE A 30 -12.93 -10.55 1.17
N ASP A 31 -14.16 -10.88 1.55
CA ASP A 31 -15.15 -11.51 0.67
C ASP A 31 -15.81 -10.45 -0.22
N CYS A 32 -15.52 -10.48 -1.53
CA CYS A 32 -16.09 -9.54 -2.49
C CYS A 32 -17.62 -9.56 -2.56
N ALA A 33 -18.27 -10.70 -2.26
CA ALA A 33 -19.73 -10.76 -2.20
C ALA A 33 -20.30 -9.95 -1.02
N LYS A 34 -19.46 -9.59 -0.04
CA LYS A 34 -19.80 -8.80 1.14
C LYS A 34 -19.23 -7.39 1.11
N ALA A 35 -18.65 -6.96 -0.01
CA ALA A 35 -18.11 -5.61 -0.17
C ALA A 35 -19.19 -4.55 0.07
N LYS A 36 -18.95 -3.64 1.00
CA LYS A 36 -19.88 -2.57 1.39
C LYS A 36 -19.41 -1.22 0.88
N SER A 37 -18.14 -0.91 1.03
CA SER A 37 -17.59 0.40 0.67
C SER A 37 -17.37 0.52 -0.84
N LYS A 38 -17.31 1.77 -1.33
CA LYS A 38 -16.95 2.05 -2.73
C LYS A 38 -15.57 1.46 -3.05
N VAL A 39 -14.63 1.61 -2.12
CA VAL A 39 -13.25 1.14 -2.22
C VAL A 39 -13.18 -0.39 -2.31
N GLU A 40 -13.93 -1.10 -1.46
CA GLU A 40 -13.97 -2.56 -1.49
C GLU A 40 -14.50 -3.07 -2.84
N LYS A 41 -15.52 -2.41 -3.40
CA LYS A 41 -16.05 -2.75 -4.72
C LYS A 41 -15.03 -2.47 -5.83
N MET A 42 -14.29 -1.37 -5.73
CA MET A 42 -13.21 -1.04 -6.67
C MET A 42 -12.09 -2.08 -6.63
N ILE A 43 -11.63 -2.44 -5.44
CA ILE A 43 -10.63 -3.51 -5.26
C ILE A 43 -11.15 -4.82 -5.86
N CYS A 44 -12.41 -5.17 -5.67
CA CYS A 44 -12.98 -6.41 -6.22
C CYS A 44 -13.09 -6.41 -7.75
N ASN A 45 -13.38 -5.25 -8.34
CA ASN A 45 -13.61 -5.09 -9.78
C ASN A 45 -12.36 -4.64 -10.55
N ASP A 46 -11.20 -4.58 -9.90
CA ASP A 46 -9.94 -4.26 -10.57
C ASP A 46 -9.53 -5.40 -11.52
N GLU A 47 -9.71 -5.18 -12.82
CA GLU A 47 -9.43 -6.18 -13.86
C GLU A 47 -7.94 -6.56 -13.92
N SER A 48 -7.04 -5.66 -13.52
CA SER A 48 -5.60 -5.90 -13.53
C SER A 48 -5.16 -6.92 -12.46
N GLY A 49 -5.95 -7.10 -11.40
CA GLY A 49 -5.62 -7.97 -10.27
C GLY A 49 -4.66 -7.33 -9.26
N GLU A 50 -4.17 -6.12 -9.51
CA GLU A 50 -3.13 -5.47 -8.72
C GLU A 50 -3.64 -5.04 -7.33
N LEU A 51 -4.84 -4.45 -7.27
CA LEU A 51 -5.45 -4.01 -6.03
C LEU A 51 -5.78 -5.20 -5.12
N GLN A 52 -6.31 -6.29 -5.68
CA GLN A 52 -6.57 -7.52 -4.93
C GLN A 52 -5.26 -8.11 -4.39
N LYS A 53 -4.18 -8.10 -5.20
CA LYS A 53 -2.86 -8.59 -4.79
C LYS A 53 -2.29 -7.73 -3.66
N LEU A 54 -2.34 -6.41 -3.77
CA LEU A 54 -1.82 -5.46 -2.78
C LEU A 54 -2.61 -5.51 -1.47
N ASP A 55 -3.94 -5.53 -1.53
CA ASP A 55 -4.79 -5.68 -0.34
C ASP A 55 -4.46 -6.99 0.41
N ARG A 56 -4.38 -8.10 -0.34
CA ARG A 56 -4.02 -9.41 0.24
C ARG A 56 -2.61 -9.40 0.82
N LEU A 57 -1.64 -8.80 0.11
CA LEU A 57 -0.25 -8.72 0.56
C LEU A 57 -0.13 -7.92 1.86
N TYR A 58 -0.69 -6.72 1.88
CA TYR A 58 -0.71 -5.85 3.05
C TYR A 58 -1.34 -6.58 4.25
N SER A 59 -2.52 -7.17 4.06
CA SER A 59 -3.24 -7.88 5.13
C SER A 59 -2.40 -9.05 5.69
N LYS A 60 -1.85 -9.89 4.83
CA LYS A 60 -1.00 -11.02 5.25
C LYS A 60 0.27 -10.56 5.96
N LEU A 61 0.93 -9.52 5.46
CA LEU A 61 2.11 -8.94 6.08
C LEU A 61 1.77 -8.38 7.46
N TYR A 62 0.75 -7.53 7.57
CA TYR A 62 0.29 -6.94 8.82
C TYR A 62 -0.01 -8.01 9.89
N PHE A 63 -0.81 -9.03 9.56
CA PHE A 63 -1.13 -10.10 10.52
C PHE A 63 0.09 -10.95 10.88
N SER A 64 1.04 -11.14 9.96
CA SER A 64 2.29 -11.87 10.22
C SER A 64 3.22 -11.10 11.16
N ILE A 65 3.30 -9.77 11.03
CA ILE A 65 4.02 -8.91 11.96
C ILE A 65 3.34 -8.95 13.32
N LEU A 66 2.00 -8.75 13.35
CA LEU A 66 1.23 -8.79 14.58
C LEU A 66 1.41 -10.13 15.32
N LYS A 67 1.45 -11.26 14.60
CA LYS A 67 1.71 -12.59 15.19
C LYS A 67 3.14 -12.73 15.72
N SER A 68 4.10 -12.02 15.16
CA SER A 68 5.51 -12.06 15.58
C SER A 68 5.78 -11.25 16.87
N ILE A 69 4.84 -10.39 17.29
CA ILE A 69 4.96 -9.61 18.52
C ILE A 69 4.35 -10.37 19.71
N PRO A 70 5.07 -10.58 20.83
CA PRO A 70 4.57 -11.27 22.02
C PRO A 70 3.26 -10.67 22.55
N LYS A 71 2.34 -11.53 22.99
CA LYS A 71 1.04 -11.10 23.56
C LYS A 71 1.02 -11.09 25.09
N ASN A 72 2.01 -11.71 25.72
CA ASN A 72 2.09 -11.96 27.16
C ASN A 72 3.05 -11.03 27.91
N THR A 73 3.69 -10.07 27.21
CA THR A 73 4.51 -9.02 27.82
C THR A 73 3.82 -7.67 27.68
N LYS A 74 4.07 -6.75 28.63
CA LYS A 74 3.50 -5.40 28.59
C LYS A 74 3.98 -4.63 27.35
N GLU A 75 5.26 -4.77 27.02
CA GLU A 75 5.89 -4.17 25.85
C GLU A 75 5.27 -4.70 24.55
N GLY A 76 5.03 -6.00 24.48
CA GLY A 76 4.40 -6.66 23.34
C GLY A 76 2.94 -6.23 23.17
N GLN A 77 2.19 -6.13 24.27
CA GLN A 77 0.81 -5.60 24.25
C GLN A 77 0.77 -4.17 23.71
N ASN A 78 1.63 -3.29 24.22
CA ASN A 78 1.73 -1.90 23.74
C ASN A 78 2.12 -1.81 22.26
N ALA A 79 3.06 -2.63 21.81
CA ALA A 79 3.45 -2.69 20.40
C ALA A 79 2.30 -3.17 19.49
N ARG A 80 1.53 -4.18 19.93
CA ARG A 80 0.34 -4.66 19.21
C ARG A 80 -0.75 -3.61 19.13
N GLU A 81 -0.98 -2.85 20.20
CA GLU A 81 -1.92 -1.72 20.22
C GLU A 81 -1.55 -0.67 19.17
N LYS A 82 -0.29 -0.20 19.19
CA LYS A 82 0.22 0.77 18.19
C LYS A 82 0.12 0.25 16.76
N LEU A 83 0.42 -1.02 16.52
CA LEU A 83 0.28 -1.64 15.21
C LEU A 83 -1.20 -1.70 14.75
N LYS A 84 -2.15 -1.91 15.66
CA LYS A 84 -3.59 -1.82 15.34
C LYS A 84 -3.99 -0.39 14.98
N TYR A 85 -3.51 0.62 15.71
CA TYR A 85 -3.75 2.03 15.38
C TYR A 85 -3.22 2.38 13.99
N PHE A 86 -2.02 1.90 13.65
CA PHE A 86 -1.49 2.00 12.28
C PHE A 86 -2.45 1.42 11.25
N ASN A 87 -2.91 0.18 11.44
CA ASN A 87 -3.85 -0.43 10.50
C ASN A 87 -5.18 0.33 10.37
N ILE A 88 -5.71 0.88 11.47
CA ILE A 88 -6.91 1.72 11.43
C ILE A 88 -6.66 2.97 10.58
N ALA A 89 -5.50 3.61 10.71
CA ALA A 89 -5.14 4.77 9.90
C ALA A 89 -5.01 4.42 8.41
N VAL A 90 -4.37 3.28 8.08
CA VAL A 90 -4.27 2.80 6.69
C VAL A 90 -5.67 2.58 6.09
N MET A 91 -6.55 1.86 6.81
CA MET A 91 -7.92 1.59 6.32
C MET A 91 -8.74 2.87 6.19
N LYS A 92 -8.60 3.81 7.13
CA LYS A 92 -9.25 5.12 7.05
C LYS A 92 -8.77 5.88 5.81
N ASN A 93 -7.45 6.01 5.62
CA ASN A 93 -6.89 6.71 4.46
C ASN A 93 -7.35 6.07 3.15
N ARG A 94 -7.33 4.73 3.09
CA ARG A 94 -7.84 3.95 1.97
C ARG A 94 -9.30 4.29 1.65
N ASP A 95 -10.14 4.38 2.68
CA ASP A 95 -11.58 4.60 2.51
C ASP A 95 -11.95 6.08 2.27
N THR A 96 -11.12 7.04 2.70
CA THR A 96 -11.40 8.49 2.59
C THR A 96 -10.77 9.18 1.37
N PHE A 97 -9.94 8.48 0.59
CA PHE A 97 -9.32 8.95 -0.66
C PHE A 97 -8.60 10.32 -0.57
N GLN A 98 -7.34 10.30 -0.12
CA GLN A 98 -6.42 11.43 -0.27
C GLN A 98 -5.14 10.90 -0.91
N CYS A 99 -4.96 11.13 -2.21
CA CYS A 99 -3.81 10.68 -2.99
C CYS A 99 -3.18 11.87 -3.71
N TYR A 100 -1.87 11.77 -3.95
CA TYR A 100 -1.07 12.83 -4.54
C TYR A 100 -1.10 12.82 -6.08
N PHE A 101 -1.47 11.69 -6.69
CA PHE A 101 -1.58 11.55 -8.15
C PHE A 101 -2.78 12.28 -8.78
N ALA A 102 -3.63 12.95 -7.98
CA ALA A 102 -4.84 13.62 -8.46
C ALA A 102 -4.57 15.08 -8.85
N VAL A 103 -3.78 15.27 -9.90
CA VAL A 103 -3.67 16.53 -10.64
C VAL A 103 -3.60 16.18 -12.11
N GLU A 104 -4.76 15.99 -12.70
CA GLU A 104 -5.05 16.44 -14.06
C GLU A 104 -6.58 16.41 -14.25
N GLU A 105 -7.09 17.37 -15.01
CA GLU A 105 -8.52 17.53 -15.26
C GLU A 105 -9.06 16.28 -15.97
N GLN A 106 -10.06 15.66 -15.33
CA GLN A 106 -11.13 14.85 -15.91
C GLN A 106 -10.78 14.00 -17.13
N GLU A 107 -10.60 12.68 -16.95
CA GLU A 107 -11.20 11.75 -17.93
C GLU A 107 -11.57 10.35 -17.39
N ASP A 108 -11.02 9.88 -16.25
CA ASP A 108 -11.51 8.62 -15.66
C ASP A 108 -11.41 8.55 -14.13
N PHE A 109 -12.52 8.85 -13.45
CA PHE A 109 -12.63 8.77 -11.99
C PHE A 109 -12.17 7.40 -11.42
N GLN A 110 -12.40 6.31 -12.17
CA GLN A 110 -12.09 4.96 -11.71
C GLN A 110 -10.60 4.64 -11.77
N LEU A 111 -9.93 5.00 -12.86
CA LEU A 111 -8.48 4.86 -13.01
C LEU A 111 -7.73 5.62 -11.92
N HIS A 112 -8.09 6.89 -11.70
CA HIS A 112 -7.50 7.73 -10.65
C HIS A 112 -7.66 7.09 -9.27
N SER A 113 -8.87 6.62 -8.97
CA SER A 113 -9.16 6.01 -7.68
C SER A 113 -8.40 4.69 -7.46
N ASN A 114 -8.06 3.94 -8.52
CA ASN A 114 -7.23 2.74 -8.42
C ASN A 114 -5.79 3.10 -8.04
N ASP A 115 -5.19 4.10 -8.70
CA ASP A 115 -3.84 4.57 -8.38
C ASP A 115 -3.74 5.08 -6.94
N CYS A 116 -4.77 5.77 -6.46
CA CYS A 116 -4.87 6.22 -5.07
C CYS A 116 -4.90 5.05 -4.08
N ILE A 117 -5.65 3.99 -4.36
CA ILE A 117 -5.71 2.79 -3.50
C ILE A 117 -4.37 2.06 -3.53
N LYS A 118 -3.77 1.91 -4.72
CA LYS A 118 -2.45 1.30 -4.93
C LYS A 118 -1.39 2.03 -4.13
N GLN A 119 -1.38 3.36 -4.20
CA GLN A 119 -0.51 4.22 -3.42
C GLN A 119 -0.59 3.91 -1.93
N ILE A 120 -1.80 3.88 -1.37
CA ILE A 120 -2.00 3.71 0.07
C ILE A 120 -1.46 2.36 0.56
N TYR A 121 -1.65 1.29 -0.21
CA TYR A 121 -1.08 -0.01 0.15
C TYR A 121 0.45 -0.03 0.04
N LEU A 122 1.01 0.60 -0.99
CA LEU A 122 2.46 0.69 -1.17
C LEU A 122 3.12 1.47 -0.04
N GLU A 123 2.59 2.64 0.35
CA GLU A 123 3.05 3.41 1.50
C GLU A 123 2.97 2.62 2.80
N ALA A 124 1.86 1.90 3.00
CA ALA A 124 1.66 1.11 4.21
C ALA A 124 2.70 -0.02 4.32
N ILE A 125 2.94 -0.76 3.23
CA ILE A 125 3.92 -1.84 3.19
C ILE A 125 5.35 -1.28 3.36
N ALA A 126 5.69 -0.21 2.64
CA ALA A 126 7.00 0.45 2.76
C ALA A 126 7.25 0.99 4.17
N THR A 127 6.23 1.60 4.80
CA THR A 127 6.31 2.07 6.18
C THR A 127 6.58 0.91 7.14
N LEU A 128 5.85 -0.20 7.03
CA LEU A 128 6.12 -1.38 7.86
C LEU A 128 7.54 -1.91 7.64
N ALA A 129 7.98 -2.03 6.39
CA ALA A 129 9.32 -2.50 6.04
C ALA A 129 10.41 -1.60 6.63
N PHE A 130 10.33 -0.30 6.38
CA PHE A 130 11.29 0.68 6.87
C PHE A 130 11.35 0.71 8.39
N ARG A 131 10.21 0.70 9.09
CA ARG A 131 10.18 0.75 10.56
C ARG A 131 10.75 -0.50 11.23
N MET A 132 10.86 -1.62 10.53
CA MET A 132 11.59 -2.80 11.02
C MET A 132 13.11 -2.63 11.02
N ILE A 133 13.64 -1.68 10.24
CA ILE A 133 15.08 -1.42 10.09
C ILE A 133 15.47 0.00 10.52
N ASP A 134 14.50 0.84 10.85
CA ASP A 134 14.73 2.24 11.22
C ASP A 134 15.45 2.36 12.56
N SER A 135 16.69 2.85 12.51
CA SER A 135 17.50 3.19 13.67
C SER A 135 18.44 4.34 13.32
N GLU A 136 18.92 5.06 14.32
CA GLU A 136 19.88 6.15 14.09
C GLU A 136 21.15 5.67 13.38
N ALA A 137 21.68 4.51 13.78
CA ALA A 137 22.85 3.90 13.16
C ALA A 137 22.60 3.57 11.67
N ASN A 138 21.43 3.01 11.36
CA ASN A 138 21.09 2.70 9.98
C ASN A 138 20.84 3.95 9.14
N ARG A 139 20.15 4.96 9.69
CA ARG A 139 19.96 6.26 9.00
C ARG A 139 21.29 6.92 8.66
N LYS A 140 22.27 6.88 9.57
CA LYS A 140 23.65 7.34 9.31
C LYS A 140 24.30 6.53 8.18
N LYS A 141 24.22 5.20 8.24
CA LYS A 141 24.79 4.30 7.22
C LYS A 141 24.24 4.56 5.81
N TRP A 142 22.96 4.90 5.70
CA TRP A 142 22.30 5.15 4.41
C TRP A 142 22.43 6.59 3.91
N ASN A 143 23.12 7.47 4.66
CA ASN A 143 23.10 8.92 4.43
C ASN A 143 21.66 9.46 4.30
N PHE A 144 20.75 8.96 5.16
CA PHE A 144 19.31 9.15 4.99
C PHE A 144 18.88 10.62 5.01
N ASN A 145 19.53 11.45 5.85
CA ASN A 145 19.25 12.88 5.90
C ASN A 145 19.68 13.60 4.61
N GLN A 146 20.85 13.25 4.06
CA GLN A 146 21.31 13.80 2.79
C GLN A 146 20.34 13.45 1.67
N LYS A 147 19.91 12.18 1.59
CA LYS A 147 18.89 11.75 0.62
C LYS A 147 17.62 12.59 0.71
N MET A 148 17.15 12.93 1.92
CA MET A 148 15.97 13.79 2.09
C MET A 148 16.22 15.24 1.65
N GLU A 149 17.41 15.79 1.93
CA GLU A 149 17.79 17.15 1.53
C GLU A 149 17.93 17.27 0.01
N ASP A 150 18.50 16.26 -0.64
CA ASP A 150 18.66 16.19 -2.10
C ASP A 150 17.32 16.32 -2.85
N PHE A 151 16.20 15.92 -2.23
CA PHE A 151 14.89 16.02 -2.86
C PHE A 151 14.28 17.43 -2.86
N ILE A 152 14.43 18.19 -1.78
CA ILE A 152 13.60 19.40 -1.59
C ILE A 152 14.30 20.57 -0.87
N ASN A 153 15.54 20.45 -0.40
CA ASN A 153 16.24 21.51 0.34
C ASN A 153 15.39 22.17 1.45
N ILE A 154 14.59 21.38 2.18
CA ILE A 154 13.63 21.86 3.21
C ILE A 154 13.96 21.29 4.58
N PRO A 155 13.74 22.06 5.68
CA PRO A 155 13.90 21.54 7.04
C PRO A 155 13.04 20.31 7.31
N ILE A 156 13.62 19.29 7.96
CA ILE A 156 12.90 18.09 8.36
C ILE A 156 12.10 18.37 9.65
N ILE A 157 10.80 18.59 9.52
CA ILE A 157 9.83 18.85 10.59
C ILE A 157 9.13 17.54 11.02
N ASN A 158 8.62 16.75 10.08
CA ASN A 158 7.94 15.47 10.26
C ASN A 158 8.87 14.30 9.87
N LYS A 159 9.32 13.50 10.84
CA LYS A 159 10.19 12.33 10.60
C LYS A 159 9.42 11.05 10.28
N ASN A 160 8.09 11.10 10.25
CA ASN A 160 7.19 9.97 10.11
C ASN A 160 6.52 9.85 8.74
N GLY A 161 6.61 10.89 7.90
CA GLY A 161 6.02 10.90 6.56
C GLY A 161 4.50 10.79 6.62
N THR A 162 3.93 9.95 5.74
CA THR A 162 2.48 9.76 5.53
C THR A 162 1.68 9.47 6.79
N TYR A 163 2.23 8.67 7.70
CA TYR A 163 1.52 8.26 8.91
C TYR A 163 1.99 9.06 10.12
N ASP A 164 2.00 10.38 9.98
CA ASP A 164 2.36 11.27 11.07
C ASP A 164 1.48 11.05 12.31
N GLY A 165 2.06 11.28 13.49
CA GLY A 165 1.43 11.00 14.77
C GLY A 165 1.42 9.52 15.18
N ILE A 166 1.70 8.58 14.28
CA ILE A 166 1.81 7.15 14.62
C ILE A 166 3.26 6.78 14.95
N ASN A 167 3.57 6.70 16.24
CA ASN A 167 4.90 6.30 16.69
C ASN A 167 5.14 4.78 16.53
N MET A 168 5.75 4.42 15.40
CA MET A 168 6.10 3.04 15.04
C MET A 168 7.54 2.65 15.37
N ASN A 169 8.27 3.43 16.18
CA ASN A 169 9.69 3.20 16.51
C ASN A 169 9.93 1.89 17.28
N PHE A 170 8.88 1.19 17.70
CA PHE A 170 8.97 -0.09 18.37
C PHE A 170 9.26 -1.26 17.42
N LEU A 171 8.98 -1.13 16.12
CA LEU A 171 9.06 -2.26 15.19
C LEU A 171 10.50 -2.76 14.98
N SER A 172 11.49 -1.86 15.03
CA SER A 172 12.90 -2.22 14.88
C SER A 172 13.39 -3.16 15.98
N ASN A 173 12.79 -3.12 17.17
CA ASN A 173 13.12 -4.01 18.28
C ASN A 173 12.85 -5.50 18.00
N TYR A 174 12.04 -5.80 16.97
CA TYR A 174 11.66 -7.17 16.63
C TYR A 174 12.50 -7.77 15.49
N ASN A 175 13.37 -6.99 14.84
CA ASN A 175 14.28 -7.44 13.77
C ASN A 175 13.58 -8.28 12.68
N LEU A 176 12.40 -7.84 12.24
CA LEU A 176 11.52 -8.64 11.38
C LEU A 176 11.78 -8.49 9.88
N PHE A 177 12.64 -7.56 9.46
CA PHE A 177 12.81 -7.25 8.03
C PHE A 177 13.24 -8.48 7.23
N SER A 178 14.35 -9.13 7.62
CA SER A 178 14.89 -10.29 6.90
C SER A 178 13.95 -11.51 6.93
N LYS A 179 12.94 -11.52 7.80
CA LYS A 179 11.89 -12.54 7.84
C LYS A 179 10.86 -12.35 6.73
N PHE A 180 10.57 -11.11 6.34
CA PHE A 180 9.47 -10.79 5.42
C PHE A 180 9.93 -10.21 4.07
N PHE A 181 11.13 -9.65 4.01
CA PHE A 181 11.66 -8.96 2.85
C PHE A 181 13.05 -9.48 2.48
N GLU A 182 13.34 -9.50 1.19
CA GLU A 182 14.68 -9.71 0.65
C GLU A 182 15.55 -8.47 0.88
N ASN A 183 16.87 -8.67 0.97
CA ASN A 183 17.81 -7.56 1.14
C ASN A 183 17.81 -6.62 -0.07
N THR A 184 17.48 -7.12 -1.27
CA THR A 184 17.36 -6.32 -2.50
C THR A 184 16.27 -5.25 -2.37
N THR A 185 15.15 -5.60 -1.75
CA THR A 185 14.00 -4.71 -1.48
C THR A 185 14.34 -3.59 -0.50
N GLN A 186 15.38 -3.76 0.32
CA GLN A 186 15.76 -2.79 1.35
C GLN A 186 16.13 -1.43 0.76
N SER A 187 16.93 -1.41 -0.31
CA SER A 187 17.39 -0.16 -0.92
C SER A 187 16.22 0.67 -1.45
N VAL A 188 15.33 0.04 -2.22
CA VAL A 188 14.10 0.64 -2.76
C VAL A 188 13.21 1.20 -1.64
N VAL A 189 13.02 0.44 -0.56
CA VAL A 189 12.23 0.91 0.61
C VAL A 189 12.89 2.13 1.27
N VAL A 190 14.21 2.14 1.43
CA VAL A 190 14.93 3.26 2.07
C VAL A 190 14.83 4.51 1.20
N ASP A 191 15.03 4.38 -0.11
CA ASP A 191 14.98 5.51 -1.05
C ASP A 191 13.56 6.07 -1.14
N PHE A 192 12.57 5.20 -1.30
CA PHE A 192 11.15 5.57 -1.25
C PHE A 192 10.79 6.31 0.04
N MET A 193 11.23 5.83 1.21
CA MET A 193 10.88 6.46 2.47
C MET A 193 11.61 7.79 2.71
N ALA A 194 12.83 7.95 2.21
CA ALA A 194 13.50 9.25 2.23
C ALA A 194 12.68 10.26 1.41
N TYR A 195 12.28 9.87 0.20
CA TYR A 195 11.45 10.70 -0.67
C TYR A 195 10.07 11.00 -0.08
N ASN A 196 9.36 9.98 0.43
CA ASN A 196 8.05 10.15 1.04
C ASN A 196 8.11 11.11 2.23
N ILE A 197 9.08 10.94 3.13
CA ILE A 197 9.25 11.83 4.27
C ILE A 197 9.57 13.26 3.80
N ALA A 198 10.50 13.41 2.84
CA ALA A 198 10.82 14.71 2.27
C ALA A 198 9.54 15.39 1.72
N GLN A 199 8.84 14.75 0.79
CA GLN A 199 7.56 15.21 0.24
C GLN A 199 6.56 15.73 1.28
N TRP A 200 6.32 14.96 2.35
CA TRP A 200 5.42 15.40 3.41
C TRP A 200 5.92 16.64 4.15
N ASN A 201 7.24 16.78 4.33
CA ASN A 201 7.83 18.00 4.86
C ASN A 201 7.70 19.20 3.92
N TYR A 202 7.84 18.97 2.60
CA TYR A 202 7.58 19.99 1.59
C TYR A 202 6.14 20.49 1.70
N PHE A 203 5.18 19.57 1.67
CA PHE A 203 3.76 19.89 1.75
C PHE A 203 3.41 20.68 3.01
N ILE A 204 3.89 20.24 4.18
CA ILE A 204 3.68 20.95 5.45
C ILE A 204 4.29 22.35 5.41
N THR A 205 5.55 22.48 5.01
CA THR A 205 6.27 23.76 5.05
C THR A 205 5.64 24.79 4.11
N TYR A 206 5.24 24.37 2.91
CA TYR A 206 4.61 25.28 1.95
C TYR A 206 3.13 25.54 2.24
N SER A 207 2.38 24.58 2.77
CA SER A 207 1.02 24.82 3.26
C SER A 207 1.02 25.85 4.40
N LEU A 208 2.00 25.78 5.31
CA LEU A 208 2.16 26.78 6.38
C LEU A 208 2.52 28.17 5.84
N ARG A 209 3.13 28.26 4.66
CA ARG A 209 3.50 29.52 4.00
C ARG A 209 2.46 30.02 2.99
N ASN A 210 1.42 29.24 2.67
CA ASN A 210 0.44 29.49 1.60
C ASN A 210 1.07 29.65 0.19
N GLU A 211 2.18 28.97 -0.09
CA GLU A 211 3.01 29.22 -1.28
C GLU A 211 3.22 27.95 -2.15
N ILE A 212 2.16 27.24 -2.56
CA ILE A 212 2.32 26.14 -3.54
C ILE A 212 1.92 26.65 -4.93
N GLY A 213 2.92 26.85 -5.80
CA GLY A 213 2.69 27.08 -7.22
C GLY A 213 2.45 25.77 -7.97
N ILE A 214 1.47 25.75 -8.88
CA ILE A 214 1.03 24.57 -9.65
C ILE A 214 2.22 23.83 -10.29
N TYR A 215 3.15 24.56 -10.93
CA TYR A 215 4.30 23.96 -11.63
C TYR A 215 5.25 23.14 -10.74
N HIS A 216 5.44 23.52 -9.48
CA HIS A 216 6.29 22.73 -8.57
C HIS A 216 5.59 21.47 -8.10
N PHE A 217 4.25 21.50 -8.03
CA PHE A 217 3.46 20.34 -7.63
C PHE A 217 3.46 19.26 -8.73
N ASP A 218 3.38 19.63 -10.00
CA ASP A 218 3.35 18.67 -11.12
C ASP A 218 4.67 17.88 -11.25
N MET A 219 5.82 18.57 -11.16
CA MET A 219 7.16 17.93 -11.15
C MET A 219 7.32 16.94 -9.99
N ILE A 220 6.84 17.34 -8.81
CA ILE A 220 6.80 16.52 -7.59
C ILE A 220 5.92 15.28 -7.78
N VAL A 221 4.85 15.35 -8.57
CA VAL A 221 3.96 14.21 -8.84
C VAL A 221 4.57 13.22 -9.83
N ASP A 222 5.30 13.67 -10.84
CA ASP A 222 5.89 12.75 -11.83
C ASP A 222 7.06 11.94 -11.27
N GLU A 223 7.97 12.56 -10.52
CA GLU A 223 8.99 11.82 -9.76
C GLU A 223 8.34 10.82 -8.80
N TYR A 224 7.18 11.18 -8.23
CA TYR A 224 6.43 10.31 -7.34
C TYR A 224 5.92 9.05 -8.05
N LYS A 225 5.48 9.13 -9.30
CA LYS A 225 5.02 7.93 -10.05
C LYS A 225 6.15 6.91 -10.21
N GLU A 226 7.37 7.36 -10.47
CA GLU A 226 8.54 6.49 -10.64
C GLU A 226 8.85 5.71 -9.36
N TYR A 227 8.93 6.38 -8.21
CA TYR A 227 9.19 5.72 -6.92
C TYR A 227 8.13 4.66 -6.55
N TYR A 228 6.86 4.90 -6.90
CA TYR A 228 5.80 3.90 -6.68
C TYR A 228 5.89 2.71 -7.61
N ASN A 229 6.28 2.94 -8.85
CA ASN A 229 6.51 1.86 -9.81
C ASN A 229 7.68 0.98 -9.37
N ASP A 230 8.79 1.58 -8.95
CA ASP A 230 9.95 0.85 -8.41
C ASP A 230 9.57 0.06 -7.16
N LEU A 231 8.82 0.67 -6.24
CA LEU A 231 8.35 0.03 -5.03
C LEU A 231 7.40 -1.14 -5.32
N TYR A 232 6.48 -0.96 -6.27
CA TYR A 232 5.55 -1.99 -6.71
C TYR A 232 6.29 -3.17 -7.34
N GLN A 233 7.24 -2.92 -8.24
CA GLN A 233 8.08 -3.96 -8.84
C GLN A 233 8.86 -4.71 -7.74
N ALA A 234 9.54 -3.98 -6.85
CA ALA A 234 10.29 -4.58 -5.76
C ALA A 234 9.42 -5.48 -4.88
N PHE A 235 8.21 -5.05 -4.51
CA PHE A 235 7.31 -5.86 -3.68
C PHE A 235 6.72 -7.06 -4.41
N THR A 236 6.46 -6.93 -5.71
CA THR A 236 5.89 -8.02 -6.51
C THR A 236 6.91 -9.08 -6.92
N GLU A 237 8.19 -8.73 -6.97
CA GLU A 237 9.31 -9.64 -7.26
C GLU A 237 9.96 -10.23 -6.00
N ASP A 238 9.75 -9.62 -4.83
CA ASP A 238 10.27 -10.11 -3.55
C ASP A 238 9.74 -11.52 -3.24
N LYS A 239 10.67 -12.47 -3.20
CA LYS A 239 10.37 -13.90 -3.00
C LYS A 239 9.76 -14.18 -1.62
N LYS A 240 10.12 -13.42 -0.57
CA LYS A 240 9.56 -13.61 0.77
C LYS A 240 8.16 -13.05 0.89
N LEU A 241 7.89 -11.92 0.24
CA LEU A 241 6.52 -11.38 0.14
C LEU A 241 5.63 -12.31 -0.70
N ASN A 242 6.12 -12.84 -1.81
CA ASN A 242 5.40 -13.82 -2.61
C ASN A 242 5.11 -15.11 -1.83
N LYS A 243 6.08 -15.58 -1.03
CA LYS A 243 5.88 -16.71 -0.13
C LYS A 243 4.79 -16.45 0.91
N LEU A 244 4.65 -15.22 1.44
CA LEU A 244 3.52 -14.87 2.31
C LEU A 244 2.19 -15.01 1.57
N LEU A 245 2.14 -14.63 0.29
CA LEU A 245 0.95 -14.80 -0.55
C LEU A 245 0.59 -16.27 -0.81
N GLY A 246 1.51 -17.21 -0.61
CA GLY A 246 1.34 -18.62 -0.91
C GLY A 246 1.73 -18.98 -2.35
N ASN A 247 2.51 -18.10 -2.98
CA ASN A 247 3.09 -18.28 -4.31
C ASN A 247 4.54 -18.81 -4.21
#